data_AF-S3BF76-F1
#
_entry.id   AF-S3BF76-F1
#
_cell.length_a   1.000
_cell.length_b   1.000
_cell.length_c   1.000
_cell.angle_alpha   90.00
_cell.angle_beta   90.00
_cell.angle_gamma   90.00
#
_symmetry.space_group_name_H-M   'P 1'
#
loop_
_entity.id
_entity.type
_entity.pdbx_description
1 polymer ?
#
loop_
_entity_poly.entity_id
_entity_poly.type
_entity_poly.pdbx_seq_one_letter_code
_entity_poly.pdbx_strand_id
1 'polypeptide(L)'
;MNALGVWGQFFSMAILGLVLWAAVSDLLFRRIPNAAVVSIVLVEAAALAAAALGGNGGAALGLLQSGSVWAVGVLIAGFLLYLTGRMGAGDVKLAAVLSFWAGSEALLFLILLSLVGGLMVLGLPILRMIETKTGFWAERLAEAFGRPLECTPIGLLGGEAQKGLPYGLAIAAGFAAVQFGVFSHIF
;
A
#
# COMPACT_ATOMS: atom_id res chain seq x y z
N MET A 1 5.51 -28.41 2.58
CA MET A 1 5.00 -27.18 1.93
C MET A 1 4.97 -27.44 0.43
N ASN A 2 3.79 -27.44 -0.20
CA ASN A 2 3.69 -27.67 -1.65
C ASN A 2 4.31 -26.48 -2.40
N ALA A 3 4.98 -26.73 -3.53
CA ALA A 3 5.64 -25.68 -4.33
C ALA A 3 4.71 -24.49 -4.65
N LEU A 4 3.42 -24.76 -4.83
CA LEU A 4 2.37 -23.74 -5.05
C LEU A 4 2.20 -22.76 -3.87
N GLY A 5 2.42 -23.20 -2.63
CA GLY A 5 2.37 -22.34 -1.44
C GLY A 5 3.58 -21.41 -1.33
N VAL A 6 4.76 -21.87 -1.78
CA VAL A 6 6.00 -21.07 -1.76
C VAL A 6 5.91 -19.92 -2.77
N TRP A 7 5.38 -20.19 -3.98
CA TRP A 7 5.17 -19.14 -4.98
C TRP A 7 4.15 -18.09 -4.51
N GLY A 8 3.03 -18.50 -3.90
CA GLY A 8 2.05 -17.57 -3.33
C GLY A 8 2.65 -16.68 -2.24
N GLN A 9 3.46 -17.26 -1.34
CA GLN A 9 4.18 -16.50 -0.31
C GLN A 9 5.18 -15.51 -0.91
N PHE A 10 5.91 -15.91 -1.94
CA PHE A 10 6.86 -15.04 -2.62
C PHE A 10 6.18 -13.80 -3.21
N PHE A 11 5.08 -13.98 -3.95
CA PHE A 11 4.34 -12.85 -4.54
C PHE A 11 3.74 -11.94 -3.46
N SER A 12 3.20 -12.51 -2.39
CA SER A 12 2.67 -11.75 -1.25
C SER A 12 3.75 -10.88 -0.59
N MET A 13 4.93 -11.43 -0.33
CA MET A 13 6.05 -10.68 0.27
C MET A 13 6.57 -9.59 -0.69
N ALA A 14 6.59 -9.87 -1.99
CA ALA A 14 6.94 -8.88 -3.00
C ALA A 14 5.96 -7.70 -3.03
N ILE A 15 4.65 -7.96 -2.97
CA ILE A 15 3.63 -6.92 -2.88
C ILE A 15 3.81 -6.11 -1.59
N LEU A 16 4.02 -6.77 -0.45
CA LEU A 16 4.26 -6.08 0.83
C LEU A 16 5.48 -5.16 0.76
N GLY A 17 6.58 -5.60 0.13
CA GLY A 17 7.76 -4.75 -0.10
C GLY A 17 7.46 -3.52 -0.96
N LEU A 18 6.68 -3.67 -2.03
CA LEU A 18 6.25 -2.55 -2.88
C LEU A 18 5.32 -1.58 -2.15
N VAL A 19 4.43 -2.09 -1.30
CA VAL A 19 3.55 -1.28 -0.45
C VAL A 19 4.34 -0.50 0.59
N LEU A 20 5.35 -1.12 1.21
CA LEU A 20 6.27 -0.42 2.12
C LEU A 20 7.04 0.68 1.39
N TRP A 21 7.49 0.43 0.16
CA TRP A 21 8.14 1.46 -0.65
C TRP A 21 7.18 2.62 -0.97
N ALA A 22 5.93 2.32 -1.31
CA ALA A 22 4.89 3.33 -1.51
C ALA A 22 4.63 4.14 -0.23
N ALA A 23 4.57 3.48 0.93
CA ALA A 23 4.38 4.13 2.23
C ALA A 23 5.54 5.03 2.64
N VAL A 24 6.79 4.60 2.41
CA VAL A 24 7.98 5.44 2.66
C VAL A 24 7.99 6.63 1.71
N SER A 25 7.65 6.43 0.44
CA SER A 25 7.56 7.50 -0.55
C SER A 25 6.47 8.52 -0.16
N ASP A 26 5.33 8.04 0.34
CA ASP A 26 4.26 8.89 0.86
C ASP A 26 4.69 9.64 2.13
N LEU A 27 5.39 9.00 3.05
CA LEU A 27 5.89 9.65 4.26
C LEU A 27 6.90 10.76 3.97
N LEU A 28 7.82 10.52 3.02
CA LEU A 28 8.88 11.47 2.69
C LEU A 28 8.43 12.59 1.74
N PHE A 29 7.61 12.26 0.74
CA PHE A 29 7.28 13.16 -0.37
C PHE A 29 5.78 13.44 -0.53
N ARG A 30 4.91 12.87 0.32
CA ARG A 30 3.43 12.95 0.20
C ARG A 30 2.93 12.58 -1.19
N ARG A 31 3.65 11.67 -1.83
CA ARG A 31 3.38 11.20 -3.18
C ARG A 31 3.58 9.70 -3.21
N ILE A 32 2.50 9.00 -3.47
CA ILE A 32 2.55 7.59 -3.85
C ILE A 32 2.98 7.53 -5.33
N PRO A 33 4.15 6.94 -5.65
CA PRO A 33 4.61 6.86 -7.03
C PRO A 33 3.70 5.92 -7.82
N ASN A 34 3.24 6.35 -8.99
CA ASN A 34 2.48 5.49 -9.91
C ASN A 34 3.27 4.23 -10.27
N ALA A 35 4.60 4.30 -10.27
CA ALA A 35 5.48 3.16 -10.48
C ALA A 35 5.26 2.04 -9.44
N ALA A 36 5.02 2.36 -8.17
CA ALA A 36 4.72 1.34 -7.16
C ALA A 36 3.38 0.65 -7.45
N VAL A 37 2.35 1.42 -7.80
CA VAL A 37 1.02 0.89 -8.16
C VAL A 37 1.11 -0.05 -9.37
N VAL A 38 1.80 0.38 -10.43
CA VAL A 38 1.98 -0.43 -11.65
C VAL A 38 2.77 -1.70 -11.35
N SER A 39 3.85 -1.60 -10.57
CA SER A 39 4.64 -2.76 -10.16
C SER A 39 3.81 -3.79 -9.39
N ILE A 40 2.92 -3.34 -8.49
CA ILE A 40 2.02 -4.25 -7.76
C ILE A 40 1.10 -4.98 -8.73
N VAL A 41 0.44 -4.27 -9.65
CA VAL A 41 -0.43 -4.88 -10.67
C VAL A 41 0.32 -5.91 -11.52
N LEU A 42 1.58 -5.63 -11.89
CA LEU A 42 2.40 -6.59 -12.65
C LEU A 42 2.72 -7.85 -11.84
N VAL A 43 3.01 -7.70 -10.54
CA VAL A 43 3.26 -8.83 -9.64
C VAL A 43 1.99 -9.67 -9.45
N GLU A 44 0.83 -9.03 -9.30
CA GLU A 44 -0.46 -9.71 -9.22
C GLU A 44 -0.79 -10.49 -10.51
N ALA A 45 -0.57 -9.87 -11.67
CA ALA A 45 -0.77 -10.52 -12.97
C ALA A 45 0.17 -11.73 -13.15
N ALA A 46 1.43 -11.62 -12.73
CA ALA A 46 2.38 -12.72 -12.73
C ALA A 46 1.94 -13.85 -11.78
N ALA A 47 1.42 -13.51 -10.60
CA ALA A 47 0.91 -14.49 -9.64
C ALA A 47 -0.30 -15.25 -10.19
N LEU A 48 -1.23 -14.56 -10.85
CA LEU A 48 -2.40 -15.17 -11.51
C LEU A 48 -1.99 -16.08 -12.67
N ALA A 49 -1.05 -15.65 -13.50
CA ALA A 49 -0.52 -16.47 -14.60
C ALA A 49 0.18 -17.73 -14.06
N ALA A 50 0.98 -17.59 -13.01
CA ALA A 50 1.63 -18.73 -12.35
C ALA A 50 0.62 -19.70 -11.74
N ALA A 51 -0.45 -19.21 -11.10
CA ALA A 51 -1.51 -20.04 -10.54
C ALA A 51 -2.31 -20.78 -11.62
N ALA A 52 -2.60 -20.13 -12.74
CA ALA A 52 -3.27 -20.74 -13.88
C ALA A 52 -2.43 -21.85 -14.53
N LEU A 53 -1.13 -21.61 -14.74
CA LEU A 53 -0.18 -22.59 -15.30
C LEU A 53 0.13 -23.73 -14.32
N GLY A 54 0.10 -23.47 -13.01
CA GLY A 54 0.34 -24.43 -11.95
C GLY A 54 -0.84 -25.35 -11.61
N GLY A 55 -1.91 -25.35 -12.43
CA GLY A 55 -3.08 -26.21 -12.24
C GLY A 55 -4.09 -25.70 -11.20
N ASN A 56 -3.91 -24.49 -10.67
CA ASN A 56 -4.81 -23.87 -9.68
C ASN A 56 -5.67 -22.76 -10.32
N GLY A 57 -6.12 -22.98 -11.56
CA GLY A 57 -6.92 -22.02 -12.31
C GLY A 57 -8.25 -21.65 -11.65
N GLY A 58 -8.83 -22.56 -10.85
CA GLY A 58 -10.04 -22.29 -10.07
C GLY A 58 -9.84 -21.19 -9.01
N ALA A 59 -8.73 -21.25 -8.26
CA ALA A 59 -8.40 -20.20 -7.30
C ALA A 59 -8.06 -18.87 -7.99
N ALA A 60 -7.35 -18.91 -9.13
CA ALA A 60 -7.06 -17.71 -9.92
C ALA A 60 -8.33 -17.04 -10.45
N LEU A 61 -9.30 -17.82 -10.94
CA LEU A 61 -10.61 -17.33 -11.37
C LEU A 61 -11.42 -16.76 -10.20
N GLY A 62 -11.40 -17.42 -9.04
CA GLY A 62 -12.06 -16.93 -7.83
C GLY A 62 -11.50 -15.58 -7.36
N LEU A 63 -10.17 -15.41 -7.38
CA LEU A 63 -9.51 -14.15 -7.07
C LEU A 63 -9.81 -13.08 -8.13
N LEU A 64 -9.78 -13.42 -9.42
CA LEU A 64 -10.16 -12.49 -10.49
C LEU A 64 -11.60 -12.00 -10.32
N GLN A 65 -12.56 -12.90 -10.05
CA GLN A 65 -13.96 -12.52 -9.88
C GLN A 65 -14.18 -11.65 -8.63
N SER A 66 -13.74 -12.12 -7.47
CA SER A 66 -13.95 -11.40 -6.20
C SER A 66 -13.11 -10.12 -6.12
N GLY A 67 -11.83 -10.22 -6.49
CA GLY A 67 -10.88 -9.11 -6.50
C GLY A 67 -11.28 -8.01 -7.47
N SER A 68 -11.73 -8.33 -8.69
CA SER A 68 -12.16 -7.28 -9.64
C SER A 68 -13.37 -6.49 -9.14
N VAL A 69 -14.33 -7.13 -8.48
CA VAL A 69 -15.51 -6.44 -7.91
C VAL A 69 -15.07 -5.46 -6.83
N TRP A 70 -14.20 -5.89 -5.92
CA TRP A 70 -13.68 -5.02 -4.86
C TRP A 70 -12.80 -3.89 -5.40
N ALA A 71 -11.88 -4.20 -6.32
CA ALA A 71 -11.01 -3.20 -6.93
C ALA A 71 -11.79 -2.09 -7.63
N VAL A 72 -12.81 -2.46 -8.42
CA VAL A 72 -13.68 -1.50 -9.09
C VAL A 72 -14.52 -0.73 -8.08
N GLY A 73 -15.09 -1.40 -7.08
CA GLY A 73 -15.87 -0.75 -6.02
C GLY A 73 -15.05 0.28 -5.24
N VAL A 74 -13.84 -0.08 -4.81
CA VAL A 74 -12.91 0.80 -4.10
C VAL A 74 -12.42 1.93 -4.99
N LEU A 75 -12.15 1.66 -6.26
CA LEU A 75 -11.75 2.68 -7.22
C LEU A 75 -12.86 3.71 -7.42
N ILE A 76 -14.11 3.29 -7.59
CA ILE A 76 -15.27 4.19 -7.74
C ILE A 76 -15.47 4.99 -6.46
N ALA A 77 -15.56 4.32 -5.31
CA ALA A 77 -15.78 4.99 -4.02
C ALA A 77 -14.65 5.97 -3.69
N GLY A 78 -13.39 5.55 -3.87
CA GLY A 78 -12.23 6.40 -3.67
C GLY A 78 -12.16 7.55 -4.68
N PHE A 79 -12.55 7.33 -5.93
CA PHE A 79 -12.63 8.40 -6.93
C PHE A 79 -13.68 9.45 -6.55
N LEU A 80 -14.84 9.03 -6.04
CA LEU A 80 -15.84 9.96 -5.49
C LEU A 80 -15.28 10.77 -4.31
N LEU A 81 -14.50 10.15 -3.42
CA LEU A 81 -13.80 10.86 -2.34
C LEU A 81 -12.72 11.82 -2.87
N TYR A 82 -11.99 11.43 -3.91
CA TYR A 82 -11.01 12.29 -4.59
C TYR A 82 -11.69 13.55 -5.15
N LEU A 83 -12.88 13.43 -5.77
CA LEU A 83 -13.64 14.58 -6.26
C LEU A 83 -14.05 15.56 -5.14
N THR A 84 -14.19 15.09 -3.90
CA THR A 84 -14.43 15.98 -2.75
C THR A 84 -13.18 16.70 -2.23
N GLY A 85 -12.00 16.43 -2.81
CA GLY A 85 -10.72 17.01 -2.40
C GLY A 85 -10.17 16.47 -1.08
N ARG A 86 -10.75 15.38 -0.54
CA ARG A 86 -10.40 14.83 0.78
C ARG A 86 -9.36 13.72 0.74
N MET A 87 -9.11 13.12 -0.41
CA MET A 87 -8.23 11.96 -0.57
C MET A 87 -7.34 12.15 -1.79
N GLY A 88 -6.09 11.69 -1.75
CA GLY A 88 -5.18 11.75 -2.89
C GLY A 88 -5.51 10.71 -3.95
N ALA A 89 -5.37 11.06 -5.24
CA ALA A 89 -5.57 10.10 -6.32
C ALA A 89 -4.60 8.90 -6.25
N GLY A 90 -3.42 9.09 -5.64
CA GLY A 90 -2.46 8.00 -5.39
C GLY A 90 -3.00 6.99 -4.38
N ASP A 91 -3.56 7.46 -3.27
CA ASP A 91 -4.10 6.62 -2.18
C ASP A 91 -5.23 5.73 -2.69
N VAL A 92 -6.12 6.32 -3.50
CA VAL A 92 -7.26 5.63 -4.12
C VAL A 92 -6.78 4.50 -5.02
N LYS A 93 -5.79 4.76 -5.88
CA LYS A 93 -5.24 3.76 -6.79
C LYS A 93 -4.56 2.62 -6.02
N LEU A 94 -3.77 2.95 -5.00
CA LEU A 94 -3.10 1.95 -4.19
C LEU A 94 -4.11 1.08 -3.43
N ALA A 95 -5.10 1.68 -2.77
CA ALA A 95 -6.14 0.95 -2.07
C ALA A 95 -6.96 0.05 -3.01
N ALA A 96 -7.27 0.51 -4.23
CA ALA A 96 -7.97 -0.28 -5.22
C ALA A 96 -7.17 -1.53 -5.64
N VAL A 97 -5.89 -1.37 -5.96
CA VAL A 97 -5.02 -2.50 -6.32
C VAL A 97 -4.88 -3.48 -5.15
N LEU A 98 -4.66 -2.99 -3.93
CA LEU A 98 -4.55 -3.90 -2.78
C LEU A 98 -5.86 -4.60 -2.42
N SER A 99 -7.00 -3.97 -2.69
CA SER A 99 -8.31 -4.63 -2.54
C SER A 99 -8.54 -5.72 -3.58
N PHE A 100 -7.92 -5.62 -4.77
CA PHE A 100 -7.91 -6.70 -5.76
C PHE A 100 -7.23 -7.94 -5.17
N TRP A 101 -6.02 -7.77 -4.64
CA TRP A 101 -5.24 -8.86 -4.04
C TRP A 101 -5.89 -9.42 -2.77
N ALA A 102 -6.48 -8.56 -1.94
CA ALA A 102 -7.19 -8.98 -0.73
C ALA A 102 -8.44 -9.85 -1.04
N GLY A 103 -9.02 -9.70 -2.24
CA GLY A 103 -10.13 -10.54 -2.69
C GLY A 103 -11.32 -10.50 -1.72
N SER A 104 -11.68 -11.64 -1.13
CA SER A 104 -12.76 -11.75 -0.14
C SER A 104 -12.50 -10.93 1.13
N GLU A 105 -11.23 -10.73 1.50
CA GLU A 105 -10.82 -10.00 2.71
C GLU A 105 -10.69 -8.48 2.48
N ALA A 106 -11.06 -7.99 1.29
CA ALA A 106 -11.01 -6.57 0.99
C ALA A 106 -11.83 -5.72 1.98
N LEU A 107 -12.97 -6.22 2.47
CA LEU A 107 -13.76 -5.53 3.49
C LEU A 107 -12.98 -5.38 4.80
N LEU A 108 -12.33 -6.45 5.26
CA LEU A 108 -11.49 -6.42 6.46
C LEU A 108 -10.31 -5.46 6.28
N PHE A 109 -9.67 -5.48 5.11
CA PHE A 109 -8.62 -4.53 4.74
C PHE A 109 -9.10 -3.09 4.86
N LEU A 110 -10.28 -2.76 4.30
CA LEU A 110 -10.84 -1.40 4.36
C LEU A 110 -11.20 -0.97 5.78
N ILE A 111 -11.72 -1.89 6.61
CA ILE A 111 -11.97 -1.61 8.04
C ILE A 111 -10.66 -1.29 8.76
N LEU A 112 -9.64 -2.12 8.58
CA LEU A 112 -8.33 -1.92 9.22
C LEU A 112 -7.65 -0.66 8.72
N LEU A 113 -7.70 -0.38 7.42
CA LEU A 113 -7.25 0.88 6.82
C LEU A 113 -7.95 2.08 7.49
N SER A 114 -9.27 2.05 7.60
CA SER A 114 -10.04 3.14 8.23
C SER A 114 -9.70 3.29 9.71
N LEU A 115 -9.52 2.18 10.44
CA LEU A 115 -9.20 2.19 11.86
C LEU A 115 -7.80 2.77 12.11
N VAL A 116 -6.80 2.31 11.36
CA VAL A 116 -5.42 2.82 11.45
C VAL A 116 -5.39 4.29 11.02
N GLY A 117 -6.08 4.64 9.93
CA GLY A 117 -6.20 6.03 9.48
C GLY A 117 -6.82 6.94 10.53
N GLY A 118 -7.89 6.50 11.20
CA GLY A 118 -8.51 7.23 12.32
C GLY A 118 -7.58 7.36 13.52
N LEU A 119 -6.85 6.31 13.88
CA LEU A 119 -5.87 6.34 14.97
C LEU A 119 -4.71 7.29 14.68
N MET A 120 -4.28 7.38 13.41
CA MET A 120 -3.25 8.31 12.97
C MET A 120 -3.67 9.78 13.14
N VAL A 121 -4.95 10.10 12.99
CA VAL A 121 -5.46 11.45 13.30
C VAL A 121 -5.23 11.79 14.78
N LEU A 122 -5.48 10.83 15.68
CA LEU A 122 -5.24 11.01 17.13
C LEU A 122 -3.74 11.11 17.44
N GLY A 123 -2.91 10.39 16.69
CA GLY A 123 -1.44 10.34 16.81
C GLY A 123 -0.68 11.42 16.03
N LEU A 124 -1.35 12.43 15.47
CA LEU A 124 -0.77 13.50 14.66
C LEU A 124 0.52 14.13 15.25
N PRO A 125 0.63 14.42 16.57
CA PRO A 125 1.85 14.98 17.14
C PRO A 125 3.05 14.05 17.04
N ILE A 126 2.82 12.74 17.21
CA ILE A 126 3.86 11.69 17.14
C ILE A 126 4.27 11.49 15.67
N LEU A 127 3.31 11.47 14.75
CA LEU A 127 3.58 11.36 13.32
C LEU A 127 4.47 12.49 12.82
N ARG A 128 4.22 13.74 13.24
CA ARG A 128 5.07 14.87 12.90
C ARG A 128 6.51 14.69 13.40
N MET A 129 6.69 14.16 14.61
CA MET A 129 8.03 13.87 15.14
C MET A 129 8.74 12.77 14.34
N ILE A 130 8.02 11.74 13.92
CA ILE A 130 8.56 10.67 13.08
C ILE A 130 8.97 11.24 11.72
N GLU A 131 8.08 12.00 11.06
CA GLU A 131 8.33 12.63 9.76
C GLU A 131 9.63 13.44 9.75
N THR A 132 9.85 14.30 10.75
CA THR A 132 11.07 15.10 10.87
C THR A 132 12.32 14.22 11.04
N LYS A 133 12.24 13.18 11.88
CA LYS A 133 13.36 12.23 12.05
C LYS A 133 13.66 11.48 10.75
N THR A 134 12.64 10.94 10.08
CA THR A 134 12.83 10.22 8.81
C THR A 134 13.34 11.11 7.70
N GLY A 135 12.91 12.38 7.63
CA GLY A 135 13.43 13.34 6.66
C GLY A 135 14.92 13.60 6.86
N PHE A 136 15.34 13.82 8.11
CA PHE A 136 16.75 14.00 8.45
C PHE A 136 17.60 12.76 8.14
N TRP A 137 17.10 11.56 8.44
CA TRP A 137 17.76 10.31 8.08
C TRP A 137 17.86 10.11 6.57
N ALA A 138 16.82 10.46 5.82
CA ALA A 138 16.80 10.34 4.37
C ALA A 138 17.81 11.28 3.70
N GLU A 139 17.91 12.52 4.15
CA GLU A 139 18.91 13.48 3.66
C GLU A 139 20.33 13.00 3.98
N ARG A 140 20.56 12.48 5.20
CA ARG A 140 21.85 11.94 5.62
C ARG A 140 22.25 10.68 4.84
N LEU A 141 21.29 9.81 4.51
CA LEU A 141 21.50 8.65 3.62
C LEU A 141 21.80 9.10 2.19
N ALA A 142 21.08 10.09 1.67
CA ALA A 142 21.27 10.63 0.34
C ALA A 142 22.66 11.30 0.18
N GLU A 143 23.09 12.05 1.18
CA GLU A 143 24.46 12.57 1.28
C GLU A 143 25.50 11.44 1.32
N ALA A 144 25.27 10.40 2.13
CA ALA A 144 26.18 9.26 2.21
C ALA A 144 26.28 8.46 0.89
N PHE A 145 25.21 8.44 0.09
CA PHE A 145 25.16 7.80 -1.23
C PHE A 145 25.54 8.74 -2.38
N GLY A 146 25.90 9.99 -2.11
CA GLY A 146 26.32 10.97 -3.13
C GLY A 146 25.22 11.33 -4.14
N ARG A 147 23.95 11.07 -3.81
CA ARG A 147 22.79 11.39 -4.65
C ARG A 147 21.92 12.40 -3.91
N PRO A 148 22.06 13.71 -4.17
CA PRO A 148 21.17 14.69 -3.55
C PRO A 148 19.72 14.34 -3.92
N LEU A 149 18.83 14.35 -2.92
CA LEU A 149 17.41 14.11 -3.15
C LEU A 149 16.87 15.20 -4.09
N GLU A 150 16.18 14.80 -5.15
CA GLU A 150 15.58 15.74 -6.12
C GLU A 150 14.49 16.63 -5.49
N CYS A 151 13.97 16.24 -4.32
CA CYS A 151 12.96 16.98 -3.57
C CYS A 151 13.30 16.93 -2.07
N THR A 152 13.13 18.04 -1.36
CA THR A 152 13.33 18.11 0.09
C THR A 152 12.27 17.28 0.82
N PRO A 153 12.65 16.41 1.77
CA PRO A 153 11.70 15.65 2.58
C PRO A 153 10.73 16.57 3.32
N ILE A 154 9.45 16.23 3.32
CA ILE A 154 8.40 17.08 3.91
C ILE A 154 8.52 17.24 5.42
N GLY A 155 9.15 16.29 6.12
CA GLY A 155 9.47 16.42 7.54
C GLY A 155 10.46 17.55 7.88
N LEU A 156 11.19 18.05 6.88
CA LEU A 156 12.13 19.18 6.99
C LEU A 156 11.52 20.50 6.49
N LEU A 157 10.35 20.44 5.85
CA LEU A 157 9.61 21.62 5.40
C LEU A 157 8.66 22.09 6.51
N GLY A 158 8.79 23.35 6.93
CA GLY A 158 7.88 23.96 7.90
C GLY A 158 6.62 24.54 7.26
N GLY A 159 5.48 24.48 7.96
CA GLY A 159 4.26 25.23 7.62
C GLY A 159 3.26 24.49 6.74
N GLU A 160 2.67 25.18 5.74
CA GLU A 160 1.61 24.66 4.85
C GLU A 160 2.04 23.44 4.02
N ALA A 161 3.34 23.22 3.82
CA ALA A 161 3.86 22.05 3.10
C ALA A 161 3.73 20.73 3.90
N GLN A 162 3.56 20.81 5.23
CA GLN A 162 3.38 19.65 6.11
C GLN A 162 1.89 19.28 6.30
N LYS A 163 1.01 19.88 5.51
CA LYS A 163 -0.45 19.77 5.65
C LYS A 163 -0.94 18.53 4.89
N GLY A 164 -1.28 17.47 5.64
CA GLY A 164 -1.83 16.22 5.11
C GLY A 164 -1.50 15.04 6.03
N LEU A 165 -2.20 13.91 5.88
CA LEU A 165 -1.87 12.65 6.60
C LEU A 165 -1.21 11.67 5.62
N PRO A 166 -0.17 10.91 6.04
CA PRO A 166 0.51 10.00 5.14
C PRO A 166 -0.32 8.71 5.08
N TYR A 167 -1.36 8.72 4.23
CA TYR A 167 -2.30 7.63 4.09
C TYR A 167 -1.62 6.32 3.64
N GLY A 168 -0.47 6.41 2.96
CA GLY A 168 0.35 5.26 2.60
C GLY A 168 0.75 4.40 3.80
N LEU A 169 0.97 4.98 4.99
CA LEU A 169 1.28 4.23 6.20
C LEU A 169 0.05 3.44 6.70
N ALA A 170 -1.13 4.05 6.68
CA ALA A 170 -2.37 3.38 7.06
C ALA A 170 -2.71 2.24 6.10
N ILE A 171 -2.51 2.47 4.80
CA ILE A 171 -2.68 1.45 3.75
C ILE A 171 -1.71 0.29 3.96
N ALA A 172 -0.42 0.57 4.20
CA ALA A 172 0.57 -0.46 4.46
C ALA A 172 0.26 -1.28 5.72
N ALA A 173 -0.12 -0.62 6.82
CA ALA A 173 -0.47 -1.30 8.07
C ALA A 173 -1.72 -2.17 7.92
N GLY A 174 -2.78 -1.64 7.30
CA GLY A 174 -4.01 -2.39 7.05
C GLY A 174 -3.77 -3.61 6.14
N PHE A 175 -2.99 -3.43 5.07
CA PHE A 175 -2.64 -4.52 4.16
C PHE A 175 -1.77 -5.58 4.83
N ALA A 176 -0.73 -5.17 5.58
CA ALA A 176 0.11 -6.10 6.32
C ALA A 176 -0.70 -6.91 7.34
N ALA A 177 -1.62 -6.26 8.07
CA ALA A 177 -2.46 -6.94 9.05
C ALA A 177 -3.37 -8.00 8.40
N VAL A 178 -3.99 -7.70 7.26
CA VAL A 178 -4.74 -8.72 6.50
C VAL A 178 -3.83 -9.82 6.02
N GLN A 179 -2.65 -9.49 5.49
CA GLN A 179 -1.72 -10.48 4.98
C GLN A 179 -1.25 -11.44 6.08
N PHE A 180 -0.87 -10.94 7.25
CA PHE A 180 -0.46 -11.75 8.40
C PHE A 180 -1.64 -12.48 9.07
N GLY A 181 -2.82 -11.88 9.11
CA GLY A 181 -4.04 -12.52 9.60
C GLY A 181 -4.48 -13.70 8.73
N VAL A 182 -4.43 -13.54 7.40
CA VAL A 182 -4.68 -14.62 6.43
C VAL A 182 -3.65 -15.76 6.60
N PHE A 183 -2.38 -15.43 6.90
CA PHE A 183 -1.37 -16.45 7.20
C PHE A 183 -1.66 -17.26 8.47
N SER A 184 -2.36 -16.70 9.46
CA SER A 184 -2.71 -17.42 10.70
C SER A 184 -3.86 -18.44 10.55
N HIS A 185 -4.64 -18.38 9.48
CA HIS A 185 -5.77 -19.31 9.25
C HIS A 185 -5.44 -20.48 8.31
N ILE A 186 -4.26 -20.46 7.66
CA ILE A 186 -3.85 -21.48 6.67
C ILE A 186 -2.75 -22.41 7.24
N PHE A 187 -2.23 -22.13 8.44
CA PHE A 187 -1.25 -22.98 9.15
C PHE A 187 -1.79 -23.46 10.50
#